data_AF-A0A9Q4QRU2-F1
#
_entry.id   AF-A0A9Q4QRU2-F1
#
_cell.length_a   1.000
_cell.length_b   1.000
_cell.length_c   1.000
_cell.angle_alpha   90.00
_cell.angle_beta   90.00
_cell.angle_gamma   90.00
#
_symmetry.space_group_name_H-M   'P 1'
#
loop_
_entity.id
_entity.type
_entity.pdbx_description
1 polymer ?
#
loop_
_entity_poly.entity_id
_entity_poly.type
_entity_poly.pdbx_seq_one_letter_code
_entity_poly.pdbx_strand_id
1 'polypeptide(L)'
;RDLGSLVWDIGSVAIGVGGVAKAGGALAKAGIKVSEDVLERMAARNLEKLVVQYEKYVDNAVSLIDKRHQNNQFIISGKQLEPLPYDPNVKGGSNKAGNVKVFDSQMLTDKEIRQYAEVWAKGAAFKEVKPGVYVADVSDGTKVTLRSVSSSSQDTKARWTIQIGNNPSLMKIIKADIELKFR
;
A
#
# COMPACT_ATOMS: atom_id res chain seq x y z
N ARG A 1 28.29 -4.51 -0.46
CA ARG A 1 27.07 -4.43 0.38
C ARG A 1 26.44 -3.08 0.06
N ASP A 2 25.36 -3.08 -0.71
CA ASP A 2 24.75 -1.88 -1.27
C ASP A 2 23.85 -1.19 -0.22
N LEU A 3 24.05 0.12 -0.04
CA LEU A 3 23.26 0.98 0.85
C LEU A 3 21.77 0.98 0.47
N GLY A 4 21.44 0.69 -0.79
CA GLY A 4 20.06 0.51 -1.26
C GLY A 4 19.33 -0.65 -0.58
N SER A 5 20.02 -1.76 -0.29
CA SER A 5 19.44 -2.92 0.42
C SER A 5 19.19 -2.63 1.91
N LEU A 6 20.08 -1.83 2.52
CA LEU A 6 20.02 -1.50 3.94
C LEU A 6 18.83 -0.58 4.27
N VAL A 7 18.46 0.31 3.35
CA VAL A 7 17.32 1.23 3.51
C VAL A 7 15.98 0.49 3.38
N TRP A 8 15.89 -0.53 2.51
CA TRP A 8 14.73 -1.42 2.45
C TRP A 8 14.56 -2.24 3.74
N ASP A 9 15.66 -2.70 4.32
CA ASP A 9 15.63 -3.46 5.57
C ASP A 9 15.20 -2.64 6.78
N ILE A 10 15.49 -1.33 6.81
CA ILE A 10 15.10 -0.41 7.88
C ILE A 10 13.65 0.09 7.68
N GLY A 11 13.16 0.18 6.43
CA GLY A 11 11.76 0.50 6.11
C GLY A 11 10.76 -0.61 6.49
N SER A 12 11.19 -1.87 6.40
CA SER A 12 10.39 -3.07 6.73
C SER A 12 10.11 -3.32 8.21
N VAL A 13 10.66 -2.49 9.11
CA VAL A 13 10.77 -2.82 10.56
C VAL A 13 9.42 -2.90 11.30
N ALA A 14 8.32 -2.34 10.76
CA ALA A 14 7.13 -2.13 11.58
C ALA A 14 5.90 -3.01 11.27
N ILE A 15 5.82 -3.70 10.13
CA ILE A 15 4.49 -4.04 9.55
C ILE A 15 4.26 -5.56 9.35
N GLY A 16 5.01 -6.46 10.01
CA GLY A 16 4.75 -7.90 9.89
C GLY A 16 5.51 -8.81 10.87
N VAL A 17 5.30 -10.13 10.75
CA VAL A 17 5.98 -11.18 11.56
C VAL A 17 7.50 -11.06 11.49
N GLY A 18 8.05 -10.64 10.34
CA GLY A 18 9.49 -10.36 10.17
C GLY A 18 10.01 -9.18 11.00
N GLY A 19 9.16 -8.19 11.32
CA GLY A 19 9.53 -7.06 12.19
C GLY A 19 9.70 -7.47 13.65
N VAL A 20 8.88 -8.41 14.12
CA VAL A 20 8.96 -8.94 15.50
C VAL A 20 10.22 -9.77 15.69
N ALA A 21 10.58 -10.61 14.71
CA ALA A 21 11.82 -11.37 14.74
C ALA A 21 13.06 -10.46 14.75
N LYS A 22 13.06 -9.39 13.94
CA LYS A 22 14.12 -8.36 13.94
C LYS A 22 14.20 -7.62 15.28
N ALA A 23 13.06 -7.26 15.89
CA ALA A 23 13.01 -6.60 17.19
C ALA A 23 13.50 -7.49 18.33
N GLY A 24 13.12 -8.77 18.36
CA GLY A 24 13.62 -9.75 19.33
C GLY A 24 15.15 -9.89 19.26
N GLY A 25 15.71 -9.93 18.03
CA GLY A 25 17.16 -9.95 17.82
C GLY A 25 17.88 -8.68 18.29
N ALA A 26 17.26 -7.50 18.18
CA ALA A 26 17.82 -6.25 18.68
C ALA A 26 17.80 -6.16 20.22
N LEU A 27 16.71 -6.61 20.85
CA LEU A 27 16.58 -6.65 22.31
C LEU A 27 17.60 -7.62 22.94
N ALA A 28 17.79 -8.78 22.33
CA ALA A 28 18.82 -9.73 22.76
C ALA A 28 20.24 -9.13 22.68
N LYS A 29 20.55 -8.38 21.62
CA LYS A 29 21.83 -7.65 21.48
C LYS A 29 22.02 -6.54 22.52
N ALA A 30 20.93 -5.94 22.98
CA ALA A 30 20.95 -4.94 24.05
C ALA A 30 21.00 -5.56 25.47
N GLY A 31 21.11 -6.90 25.59
CA GLY A 31 21.12 -7.61 26.86
C GLY A 31 19.76 -7.74 27.53
N ILE A 32 18.67 -7.37 26.84
CA ILE A 32 17.30 -7.48 27.35
C ILE A 32 16.81 -8.90 27.03
N LYS A 33 16.68 -9.73 28.07
CA LYS A 33 16.06 -11.05 27.96
C LYS A 33 14.54 -10.91 27.97
N VAL A 34 13.91 -11.30 26.86
CA VAL A 34 12.46 -11.36 26.72
C VAL A 34 12.07 -12.84 26.62
N SER A 35 11.04 -13.27 27.35
CA SER A 35 10.55 -14.66 27.22
C SER A 35 9.86 -14.88 25.89
N GLU A 36 9.81 -16.13 25.46
CA GLU A 36 9.11 -16.55 24.23
C GLU A 36 7.62 -16.16 24.28
N ASP A 37 6.92 -16.41 25.40
CA ASP A 37 5.52 -15.98 25.62
C ASP A 37 5.33 -14.46 25.43
N VAL A 38 6.28 -13.63 25.85
CA VAL A 38 6.20 -12.17 25.65
C VAL A 38 6.41 -11.80 24.18
N LEU A 39 7.35 -12.47 23.49
CA LEU A 39 7.55 -12.27 22.05
C LEU A 39 6.34 -12.71 21.23
N GLU A 40 5.71 -13.83 21.58
CA GLU A 40 4.48 -14.32 20.95
C GLU A 40 3.31 -13.36 21.16
N ARG A 41 3.12 -12.84 22.38
CA ARG A 41 2.08 -11.83 22.66
C ARG A 41 2.33 -10.52 21.92
N MET A 42 3.59 -10.10 21.77
CA MET A 42 3.94 -8.93 20.95
C MET A 42 3.65 -9.20 19.47
N ALA A 43 3.96 -10.39 18.97
CA ALA A 43 3.64 -10.80 17.61
C ALA A 43 2.13 -10.77 17.34
N ALA A 44 1.34 -11.38 18.23
CA ALA A 44 -0.12 -11.43 18.12
C ALA A 44 -0.74 -10.03 18.12
N ARG A 45 -0.34 -9.15 19.06
CA ARG A 45 -0.83 -7.76 19.12
C ARG A 45 -0.46 -6.95 17.88
N ASN A 46 0.73 -7.19 17.32
CA ASN A 46 1.14 -6.54 16.08
C ASN A 46 0.33 -7.06 14.89
N LEU A 47 0.05 -8.37 14.83
CA LEU A 47 -0.83 -8.95 13.80
C LEU A 47 -2.24 -8.36 13.86
N GLU A 48 -2.84 -8.23 15.05
CA GLU A 48 -4.16 -7.59 15.20
C GLU A 48 -4.17 -6.15 14.69
N LYS A 49 -3.16 -5.35 15.06
CA LYS A 49 -3.05 -3.96 14.56
C LYS A 49 -2.93 -3.92 13.04
N LEU A 50 -2.22 -4.87 12.44
CA LEU A 50 -2.05 -4.96 10.99
C LEU A 50 -3.34 -5.33 10.28
N VAL A 51 -4.11 -6.26 10.82
CA VAL A 51 -5.42 -6.63 10.28
C VAL A 51 -6.36 -5.41 10.33
N VAL A 52 -6.46 -4.74 11.47
CA VAL A 52 -7.30 -3.52 11.61
C VAL A 52 -6.84 -2.41 10.67
N GLN A 53 -5.53 -2.23 10.50
CA GLN A 53 -4.98 -1.23 9.60
C GLN A 53 -5.29 -1.57 8.13
N TYR A 54 -5.11 -2.83 7.73
CA TYR A 54 -5.49 -3.31 6.40
C TYR A 54 -6.98 -3.11 6.12
N GLU A 55 -7.86 -3.49 7.05
CA GLU A 55 -9.31 -3.32 6.91
C GLU A 55 -9.69 -1.84 6.69
N LYS A 56 -9.10 -0.92 7.46
CA LYS A 56 -9.31 0.52 7.27
C LYS A 56 -8.82 1.01 5.91
N TYR A 57 -7.70 0.52 5.43
CA TYR A 57 -7.17 0.93 4.13
C TYR A 57 -7.95 0.34 2.95
N VAL A 58 -8.44 -0.89 3.10
CA VAL A 58 -9.37 -1.49 2.14
C VAL A 58 -10.67 -0.69 2.12
N ASP A 59 -11.25 -0.40 3.28
CA ASP A 59 -12.45 0.45 3.43
C ASP A 59 -12.26 1.83 2.76
N ASN A 60 -11.10 2.47 2.99
CA ASN A 60 -10.73 3.73 2.35
C ASN A 60 -10.61 3.63 0.81
N ALA A 61 -10.17 2.50 0.25
CA ALA A 61 -10.15 2.35 -1.20
C ALA A 61 -11.51 1.94 -1.77
N VAL A 62 -12.27 1.14 -1.02
CA VAL A 62 -13.66 0.80 -1.33
C VAL A 62 -14.50 2.07 -1.41
N SER A 63 -14.33 3.03 -0.49
CA SER A 63 -15.05 4.31 -0.51
C SER A 63 -14.83 5.13 -1.78
N LEU A 64 -13.66 5.00 -2.41
CA LEU A 64 -13.38 5.67 -3.68
C LEU A 64 -14.16 5.06 -4.85
N ILE A 65 -14.56 3.80 -4.74
CA ILE A 65 -15.11 2.99 -5.85
C ILE A 65 -16.62 2.84 -5.69
N ASP A 66 -17.09 2.47 -4.49
CA ASP A 66 -18.52 2.35 -4.20
C ASP A 66 -19.09 3.70 -3.78
N LYS A 67 -19.84 4.33 -4.68
CA LYS A 67 -20.50 5.63 -4.42
C LYS A 67 -21.55 5.58 -3.30
N ARG A 68 -21.96 4.39 -2.85
CA ARG A 68 -22.91 4.20 -1.74
C ARG A 68 -22.22 4.02 -0.40
N HIS A 69 -20.89 4.00 -0.38
CA HIS A 69 -20.11 3.82 0.81
C HIS A 69 -20.29 4.99 1.78
N GLN A 70 -20.47 4.71 3.08
CA GLN A 70 -20.74 5.75 4.08
C GLN A 70 -19.49 6.57 4.44
N ASN A 71 -18.32 5.95 4.35
CA ASN A 71 -17.04 6.65 4.41
C ASN A 71 -16.80 7.33 3.07
N ASN A 72 -16.42 8.61 3.08
CA ASN A 72 -16.06 9.40 1.90
C ASN A 72 -14.62 9.94 1.95
N GLN A 73 -13.81 9.47 2.90
CA GLN A 73 -12.45 9.94 3.10
C GLN A 73 -11.44 8.90 2.60
N PHE A 74 -10.44 9.38 1.87
CA PHE A 74 -9.27 8.59 1.49
C PHE A 74 -8.04 9.16 2.18
N ILE A 75 -7.54 8.46 3.20
CA ILE A 75 -6.46 8.95 4.07
C ILE A 75 -5.22 8.07 3.94
N ILE A 76 -4.08 8.71 3.68
CA ILE A 76 -2.75 8.09 3.70
C ILE A 76 -1.87 8.87 4.68
N SER A 77 -1.27 8.18 5.65
CA SER A 77 -0.37 8.79 6.64
C SER A 77 -0.96 10.03 7.34
N GLY A 78 -2.24 9.96 7.68
CA GLY A 78 -2.99 11.05 8.34
C GLY A 78 -3.37 12.22 7.41
N LYS A 79 -3.06 12.14 6.12
CA LYS A 79 -3.38 13.19 5.14
C LYS A 79 -4.53 12.73 4.26
N GLN A 80 -5.59 13.54 4.19
CA GLN A 80 -6.75 13.27 3.36
C GLN A 80 -6.48 13.67 1.92
N LEU A 81 -6.73 12.76 0.98
CA LEU A 81 -6.63 12.98 -0.46
C LEU A 81 -8.02 12.93 -1.09
N GLU A 82 -8.20 13.71 -2.13
CA GLU A 82 -9.39 13.65 -2.98
C GLU A 82 -8.97 13.27 -4.41
N PRO A 83 -9.70 12.35 -5.07
CA PRO A 83 -9.39 12.01 -6.44
C PRO A 83 -9.75 13.18 -7.36
N LEU A 84 -8.83 13.54 -8.26
CA LEU A 84 -9.10 14.45 -9.36
C LEU A 84 -10.29 13.92 -10.17
N PRO A 85 -11.29 14.77 -10.48
CA PRO A 85 -12.48 14.32 -11.17
C PRO A 85 -12.16 13.81 -12.58
N TYR A 86 -13.06 13.00 -13.12
CA TYR A 86 -13.07 12.71 -14.55
C TYR A 86 -13.61 13.92 -15.31
N ASP A 87 -12.84 14.42 -16.27
CA ASP A 87 -13.28 15.40 -17.25
C ASP A 87 -12.96 14.86 -18.65
N PRO A 88 -13.96 14.67 -19.53
CA PRO A 88 -13.73 14.19 -20.89
C PRO A 88 -12.84 15.12 -21.74
N ASN A 89 -12.75 16.40 -21.37
CA ASN A 89 -12.01 17.42 -22.10
C ASN A 89 -10.63 17.71 -21.49
N VAL A 90 -10.36 17.25 -20.26
CA VAL A 90 -9.09 17.46 -19.56
C VAL A 90 -8.43 16.12 -19.25
N LYS A 91 -7.28 15.87 -19.89
CA LYS A 91 -6.49 14.67 -19.63
C LYS A 91 -5.85 14.70 -18.24
N GLY A 92 -5.67 13.53 -17.66
CA GLY A 92 -4.90 13.34 -16.42
C GLY A 92 -5.71 13.21 -15.13
N GLY A 93 -7.04 13.31 -15.20
CA GLY A 93 -7.96 13.01 -14.08
C GLY A 93 -8.27 11.52 -13.92
N SER A 94 -9.12 11.20 -12.94
CA SER A 94 -9.69 9.84 -12.76
C SER A 94 -10.48 9.40 -14.00
N ASN A 95 -10.67 8.10 -14.20
CA ASN A 95 -11.39 7.62 -15.39
C ASN A 95 -12.91 7.54 -15.18
N LYS A 96 -13.66 7.52 -16.29
CA LYS A 96 -15.12 7.39 -16.29
C LYS A 96 -15.60 6.07 -15.64
N ALA A 97 -14.86 4.98 -15.82
CA ALA A 97 -15.22 3.67 -15.28
C ALA A 97 -15.05 3.56 -13.76
N GLY A 98 -14.35 4.51 -13.13
CA GLY A 98 -14.23 4.60 -11.68
C GLY A 98 -13.19 3.68 -11.03
N ASN A 99 -12.49 2.86 -11.81
CA ASN A 99 -11.42 1.98 -11.32
C ASN A 99 -10.02 2.64 -11.33
N VAL A 100 -9.86 3.76 -12.03
CA VAL A 100 -8.62 4.56 -12.00
C VAL A 100 -8.88 5.85 -11.25
N LYS A 101 -8.15 6.07 -10.17
CA LYS A 101 -8.17 7.28 -9.35
C LYS A 101 -6.84 8.00 -9.45
N VAL A 102 -6.87 9.29 -9.74
CA VAL A 102 -5.67 10.13 -9.77
C VAL A 102 -5.75 11.13 -8.63
N PHE A 103 -4.70 11.27 -7.84
CA PHE A 103 -4.64 12.17 -6.69
C PHE A 103 -3.55 13.20 -6.89
N ASP A 104 -3.85 14.47 -6.57
CA ASP A 104 -2.80 15.46 -6.31
C ASP A 104 -2.11 15.11 -5.00
N SER A 105 -0.88 14.62 -5.11
CA SER A 105 -0.18 13.92 -4.02
C SER A 105 1.12 14.60 -3.63
N GLN A 106 1.28 15.89 -3.95
CA GLN A 106 2.49 16.66 -3.58
C GLN A 106 2.75 16.69 -2.07
N MET A 107 1.71 16.58 -1.26
CA MET A 107 1.82 16.50 0.20
C MET A 107 2.29 15.13 0.71
N LEU A 108 2.28 14.09 -0.13
CA LEU A 108 2.82 12.77 0.20
C LEU A 108 4.26 12.64 -0.30
N THR A 109 5.09 12.13 0.59
CA THR A 109 6.43 11.65 0.22
C THR A 109 6.33 10.33 -0.54
N ASP A 110 7.33 10.04 -1.36
CA ASP A 110 7.46 8.74 -2.02
C ASP A 110 7.44 7.58 -1.02
N LYS A 111 8.04 7.77 0.16
CA LYS A 111 8.05 6.76 1.22
C LYS A 111 6.64 6.45 1.71
N GLU A 112 5.80 7.46 1.92
CA GLU A 112 4.41 7.26 2.36
C GLU A 112 3.57 6.53 1.31
N ILE A 113 3.78 6.82 0.03
CA ILE A 113 3.08 6.10 -1.07
C ILE A 113 3.52 4.64 -1.11
N ARG A 114 4.82 4.35 -0.98
CA ARG A 114 5.33 2.98 -0.97
C ARG A 114 4.86 2.20 0.27
N GLN A 115 4.86 2.82 1.44
CA GLN A 115 4.30 2.22 2.66
C GLN A 115 2.81 1.92 2.51
N TYR A 116 2.06 2.79 1.85
CA TYR A 116 0.66 2.50 1.53
C TYR A 116 0.52 1.30 0.58
N ALA A 117 1.44 1.08 -0.37
CA ALA A 117 1.47 -0.12 -1.19
C ALA A 117 1.77 -1.40 -0.39
N GLU A 118 2.61 -1.33 0.65
CA GLU A 118 2.93 -2.46 1.53
C GLU A 118 1.72 -2.97 2.32
N VAL A 119 0.79 -2.08 2.67
CA VAL A 119 -0.48 -2.47 3.29
C VAL A 119 -1.23 -3.45 2.39
N TRP A 120 -1.34 -3.14 1.10
CA TRP A 120 -2.02 -4.00 0.12
C TRP A 120 -1.30 -5.34 -0.08
N ALA A 121 0.02 -5.35 0.06
CA ALA A 121 0.82 -6.56 -0.05
C ALA A 121 0.69 -7.48 1.16
N LYS A 122 0.11 -7.02 2.30
CA LYS A 122 -0.11 -7.83 3.51
C LYS A 122 1.13 -8.62 3.97
N GLY A 123 2.29 -7.98 3.88
CA GLY A 123 3.59 -8.59 4.23
C GLY A 123 4.22 -9.45 3.14
N ALA A 124 3.57 -9.66 1.98
CA ALA A 124 4.21 -10.23 0.81
C ALA A 124 5.34 -9.31 0.31
N ALA A 125 6.47 -9.90 -0.05
CA ALA A 125 7.63 -9.14 -0.52
C ALA A 125 7.41 -8.64 -1.95
N PHE A 126 7.65 -7.36 -2.19
CA PHE A 126 7.75 -6.80 -3.53
C PHE A 126 9.03 -7.28 -4.22
N LYS A 127 8.89 -7.78 -5.45
CA LYS A 127 10.00 -8.14 -6.34
C LYS A 127 10.03 -7.18 -7.51
N GLU A 128 11.20 -6.60 -7.80
CA GLU A 128 11.39 -5.81 -9.00
C GLU A 128 11.44 -6.74 -10.21
N VAL A 129 10.43 -6.65 -11.07
CA VAL A 129 10.32 -7.50 -12.28
C VAL A 129 10.89 -6.82 -13.52
N LYS A 130 11.05 -5.49 -13.45
CA LYS A 130 11.77 -4.62 -14.40
C LYS A 130 12.00 -3.27 -13.74
N PRO A 131 12.94 -2.44 -14.26
CA PRO A 131 13.25 -1.14 -13.65
C PRO A 131 12.02 -0.30 -13.34
N GLY A 132 11.83 0.01 -12.05
CA GLY A 132 10.71 0.84 -11.58
C GLY A 132 9.36 0.15 -11.54
N VAL A 133 9.29 -1.19 -11.65
CA VAL A 133 8.06 -1.97 -11.49
C VAL A 133 8.27 -3.12 -10.51
N TYR A 134 7.51 -3.07 -9.42
CA TYR A 134 7.59 -3.99 -8.30
C TYR A 134 6.26 -4.73 -8.14
N VAL A 135 6.30 -6.05 -8.01
CA VAL A 135 5.10 -6.89 -7.89
C VAL A 135 5.15 -7.69 -6.59
N ALA A 136 4.03 -7.75 -5.89
CA ALA A 136 3.80 -8.63 -4.76
C ALA A 136 2.54 -9.48 -5.02
N ASP A 137 2.69 -10.79 -4.88
CA ASP A 137 1.59 -11.75 -4.94
C ASP A 137 1.20 -12.14 -3.51
N VAL A 138 -0.05 -11.88 -3.15
CA VAL A 138 -0.59 -12.10 -1.81
C VAL A 138 -1.33 -13.44 -1.76
N SER A 139 -1.29 -14.12 -0.60
CA SER A 139 -1.89 -15.46 -0.44
C SER A 139 -3.41 -15.50 -0.65
N ASP A 140 -4.10 -14.37 -0.52
CA ASP A 140 -5.55 -14.27 -0.80
C ASP A 140 -5.88 -14.08 -2.29
N GLY A 141 -4.87 -14.17 -3.16
CA GLY A 141 -5.00 -13.99 -4.60
C GLY A 141 -4.85 -12.53 -5.07
N THR A 142 -4.75 -11.57 -4.15
CA THR A 142 -4.49 -10.17 -4.51
C THR A 142 -3.12 -10.06 -5.18
N LYS A 143 -3.07 -9.34 -6.30
CA LYS A 143 -1.82 -8.95 -6.95
C LYS A 143 -1.63 -7.44 -6.82
N VAL A 144 -0.53 -7.02 -6.22
CA VAL A 144 -0.20 -5.59 -6.06
C VAL A 144 0.98 -5.26 -6.96
N THR A 145 0.82 -4.26 -7.81
CA THR A 145 1.91 -3.72 -8.64
C THR A 145 2.16 -2.27 -8.26
N LEU A 146 3.34 -1.99 -7.73
CA LEU A 146 3.84 -0.64 -7.47
C LEU A 146 4.77 -0.24 -8.62
N ARG A 147 4.51 0.88 -9.29
CA ARG A 147 5.31 1.34 -10.43
C ARG A 147 5.58 2.83 -10.44
N SER A 148 6.81 3.22 -10.76
CA SER A 148 7.22 4.60 -11.06
C SER A 148 7.18 4.93 -12.56
N VAL A 149 6.84 3.93 -13.39
CA VAL A 149 6.70 4.05 -14.84
C VAL A 149 5.29 3.66 -15.26
N SER A 150 4.70 4.41 -16.20
CA SER A 150 3.36 4.18 -16.74
C SER A 150 3.25 4.71 -18.16
N SER A 151 2.55 4.01 -19.05
CA SER A 151 2.23 4.53 -20.39
C SER A 151 1.36 5.79 -20.33
N SER A 152 0.57 5.95 -19.28
CA SER A 152 -0.24 7.15 -19.03
C SER A 152 0.51 8.27 -18.32
N SER A 153 1.83 8.15 -18.08
CA SER A 153 2.57 9.10 -17.24
C SER A 153 2.58 10.52 -17.82
N GLN A 154 2.58 10.65 -19.15
CA GLN A 154 2.53 11.96 -19.82
C GLN A 154 1.20 12.68 -19.58
N ASP A 155 0.10 11.92 -19.51
CA ASP A 155 -1.25 12.47 -19.27
C ASP A 155 -1.49 12.72 -17.78
N THR A 156 -1.22 11.74 -16.91
CA THR A 156 -1.55 11.82 -15.48
C THR A 156 -0.47 12.48 -14.64
N LYS A 157 0.75 12.60 -15.16
CA LYS A 157 1.95 13.09 -14.44
C LYS A 157 2.22 12.34 -13.13
N ALA A 158 1.76 11.09 -13.06
CA ALA A 158 1.88 10.28 -11.85
C ALA A 158 3.34 9.87 -11.63
N ARG A 159 3.86 10.18 -10.44
CA ARG A 159 5.18 9.75 -9.96
C ARG A 159 5.17 8.30 -9.48
N TRP A 160 4.03 7.86 -8.94
CA TRP A 160 3.80 6.47 -8.52
C TRP A 160 2.39 6.01 -8.92
N THR A 161 2.25 4.74 -9.25
CA THR A 161 0.96 4.06 -9.42
C THR A 161 0.96 2.78 -8.61
N ILE A 162 -0.11 2.56 -7.84
CA ILE A 162 -0.42 1.30 -7.18
C ILE A 162 -1.59 0.68 -7.95
N GLN A 163 -1.35 -0.48 -8.56
CA GLN A 163 -2.39 -1.30 -9.18
C GLN A 163 -2.72 -2.48 -8.28
N ILE A 164 -4.01 -2.69 -8.03
CA ILE A 164 -4.53 -3.75 -7.16
C ILE A 164 -5.48 -4.60 -8.00
N GLY A 165 -5.06 -5.84 -8.26
CA GLY A 165 -5.84 -6.81 -9.01
C GLY A 165 -6.30 -7.97 -8.13
N ASN A 166 -7.41 -8.61 -8.51
CA ASN A 166 -7.95 -9.82 -7.88
C ASN A 166 -8.22 -9.74 -6.37
N ASN A 167 -8.28 -8.55 -5.77
CA ASN A 167 -8.55 -8.44 -4.35
C ASN A 167 -9.99 -8.89 -4.03
N PRO A 168 -10.20 -9.89 -3.14
CA PRO A 168 -11.53 -10.45 -2.90
C PRO A 168 -12.59 -9.45 -2.43
N SER A 169 -12.20 -8.39 -1.70
CA SER A 169 -13.13 -7.35 -1.25
C SER A 169 -13.51 -6.40 -2.38
N LEU A 170 -12.53 -5.96 -3.18
CA LEU A 170 -12.78 -5.07 -4.33
C LEU A 170 -13.58 -5.77 -5.44
N MET A 171 -13.33 -7.06 -5.68
CA MET A 171 -14.00 -7.85 -6.72
C MET A 171 -15.51 -8.03 -6.48
N LYS A 172 -15.99 -7.82 -5.25
CA LYS A 172 -17.42 -7.79 -4.91
C LYS A 172 -18.11 -6.51 -5.39
N ILE A 173 -17.34 -5.46 -5.64
CA ILE A 173 -17.81 -4.11 -5.98
C ILE A 173 -17.60 -3.84 -7.46
N ILE A 174 -16.42 -4.20 -7.98
CA ILE A 174 -16.03 -3.94 -9.36
C ILE A 174 -15.20 -5.09 -9.92
N LYS A 175 -15.51 -5.53 -11.14
CA LYS A 175 -14.80 -6.60 -11.84
C LYS A 175 -13.66 -6.05 -12.69
N ALA A 176 -12.79 -5.25 -12.08
CA ALA A 176 -11.65 -4.64 -12.75
C ALA A 176 -10.51 -4.40 -11.74
N ASP A 177 -9.29 -4.34 -12.25
CA ASP A 177 -8.15 -3.86 -11.48
C ASP A 177 -8.36 -2.39 -11.09
N ILE A 178 -7.97 -2.05 -9.88
CA ILE A 178 -7.95 -0.68 -9.39
C ILE A 178 -6.57 -0.09 -9.63
N GLU A 179 -6.50 1.14 -10.12
CA GLU A 179 -5.28 1.92 -10.18
C GLU A 179 -5.40 3.20 -9.36
N LEU A 180 -4.52 3.36 -8.39
CA LEU A 180 -4.34 4.58 -7.61
C LEU A 180 -3.07 5.28 -8.10
N LYS A 181 -3.22 6.45 -8.72
CA LYS A 181 -2.13 7.22 -9.34
C LYS A 181 -1.85 8.47 -8.53
N PHE A 182 -0.57 8.70 -8.22
CA PHE A 182 -0.09 9.77 -7.35
C PHE A 182 0.78 10.72 -8.18
N ARG A 183 0.27 11.93 -8.48
CA ARG A 183 1.03 12.99 -9.18
C ARG A 183 1.78 13.89 -8.22
#